data_AF-A0A3A8ZC40-F1
#
_entry.id   AF-A0A3A8ZC40-F1
#
_cell.length_a   1.000
_cell.length_b   1.000
_cell.length_c   1.000
_cell.angle_alpha   90.00
_cell.angle_beta   90.00
_cell.angle_gamma   90.00
#
_symmetry.space_group_name_H-M   'P 1'
#
loop_
_entity.id
_entity.type
_entity.pdbx_description
1 polymer ?
#
loop_
_entity_poly.entity_id
_entity_poly.type
_entity_poly.pdbx_seq_one_letter_code
_entity_poly.pdbx_strand_id
1 'polypeptide(L)'
;MKNELQCEIVQDLLPSYVDGLTSEVTNAAVCGHIDSCEECRKILERMREPQQMDMDVLQREEIDFLKKTKRRLHRRIGISIFAALFFVAAVLFIKFYCIGSELYGESVKCRAEVSGKRLKVNAEVLNSSLGIARLDIREKGGVVTVSCQAVLASPFHKGTKESSYEAENEITQVRFGDRILWDHGVGIQANVSEIFLAKHDYVGEMPANGRSSRALGIADVLGNYKNELQTVNEPYGWKMNLEDAVSAKNRADMEQRMKSYAYILLATIGNLGYVEYEYSVENKQKNLTVTLEEATRFAGQDIKACGKTAAQLQALAEKAGLNEYLQKID
;
A
#
# COMPACT_ATOMS: atom_id res chain seq x y z
N MET A 1 11.43 81.12 78.56
CA MET A 1 12.51 80.18 78.18
C MET A 1 12.13 79.59 76.84
N LYS A 2 12.85 79.92 75.76
CA LYS A 2 12.65 79.29 74.45
C LYS A 2 13.54 78.04 74.43
N ASN A 3 12.93 76.86 74.35
CA ASN A 3 13.66 75.61 74.13
C ASN A 3 14.06 75.57 72.65
N GLU A 4 15.34 75.74 72.37
CA GLU A 4 15.88 75.48 71.04
C GLU A 4 16.08 73.96 70.91
N LEU A 5 15.25 73.32 70.07
CA LEU A 5 15.42 71.92 69.70
C LEU A 5 16.76 71.72 69.00
N GLN A 6 17.47 70.65 69.34
CA GLN A 6 18.71 70.26 68.68
C GLN A 6 18.42 69.62 67.32
N CYS A 7 19.31 69.84 66.34
CA CYS A 7 19.11 69.42 64.96
C CYS A 7 18.93 67.91 64.82
N GLU A 8 19.63 67.12 65.64
CA GLU A 8 19.61 65.66 65.66
C GLU A 8 18.21 65.13 65.99
N ILE A 9 17.55 65.74 66.97
CA ILE A 9 16.18 65.38 67.38
C ILE A 9 15.19 65.71 66.25
N VAL A 10 15.39 66.84 65.57
CA VAL A 10 14.53 67.22 64.45
C VAL A 10 14.71 66.26 63.28
N GLN A 11 15.93 65.89 62.94
CA GLN A 11 16.24 64.95 61.85
C GLN A 11 15.66 63.56 62.09
N ASP A 12 15.71 63.05 63.32
CA ASP A 12 15.11 61.75 63.67
C ASP A 12 13.57 61.78 63.54
N LEU A 13 12.96 62.95 63.77
CA LEU A 13 11.51 63.14 63.67
C LEU A 13 11.03 63.48 62.24
N LEU A 14 11.92 63.84 61.31
CA LEU A 14 11.55 64.23 59.95
C LEU A 14 10.77 63.16 59.17
N PRO A 15 11.14 61.85 59.19
CA PRO A 15 10.37 60.84 58.47
C PRO A 15 8.93 60.73 58.97
N SER A 16 8.74 60.66 60.29
CA SER A 16 7.40 60.61 60.89
C SER A 16 6.61 61.91 60.71
N TYR A 17 7.28 63.05 60.62
CA TYR A 17 6.68 64.34 60.28
C TYR A 17 6.21 64.41 58.82
N VAL A 18 6.99 63.89 57.86
CA VAL A 18 6.62 63.78 56.44
C VAL A 18 5.43 62.83 56.25
N ASP A 19 5.39 61.74 57.01
CA ASP A 19 4.30 60.77 56.99
C ASP A 19 3.04 61.23 57.77
N GLY A 20 3.09 62.39 58.43
CA GLY A 20 1.95 62.96 59.16
C GLY A 20 1.60 62.25 60.47
N LEU A 21 2.55 61.54 61.08
CA LEU A 21 2.36 60.69 62.27
C LEU A 21 2.79 61.36 63.59
N THR A 22 3.16 62.64 63.56
CA THR A 22 3.58 63.44 64.71
C THR A 22 2.42 64.23 65.32
N SER A 23 2.45 64.44 66.64
CA SER A 23 1.42 65.24 67.34
C SER A 23 1.53 66.74 66.99
N GLU A 24 0.46 67.50 67.17
CA GLU A 24 0.45 68.94 66.82
C GLU A 24 1.49 69.77 67.58
N VAL A 25 1.79 69.41 68.83
CA VAL A 25 2.84 70.05 69.64
C VAL A 25 4.21 69.81 69.03
N THR A 26 4.48 68.59 68.56
CA THR A 26 5.73 68.23 67.88
C THR A 26 5.83 68.90 66.51
N ASN A 27 4.72 69.01 65.77
CA ASN A 27 4.69 69.71 64.48
C ASN A 27 5.07 71.19 64.60
N ALA A 28 4.49 71.90 65.57
CA ALA A 28 4.80 73.31 65.79
C ALA A 28 6.28 73.53 66.16
N ALA A 29 6.85 72.62 66.95
CA ALA A 29 8.23 72.70 67.39
C ALA A 29 9.23 72.37 66.24
N VAL A 30 8.91 71.38 65.41
CA VAL A 30 9.67 71.03 64.19
C VAL A 30 9.61 72.17 63.17
N CYS A 31 8.43 72.76 62.92
CA CYS A 31 8.27 73.91 62.02
C CYS A 31 9.11 75.12 62.46
N GLY A 32 9.06 75.48 63.75
CA GLY A 32 9.86 76.60 64.28
C GLY A 32 11.37 76.41 64.14
N HIS A 33 11.86 75.16 64.19
CA HIS A 33 13.26 74.84 63.97
C HIS A 33 13.64 74.86 62.47
N ILE A 34 12.78 74.34 61.59
CA ILE A 34 13.02 74.33 60.13
C ILE A 34 13.03 75.75 59.53
N ASP A 35 12.29 76.68 60.14
CA ASP A 35 12.31 78.10 59.74
C ASP A 35 13.65 78.78 60.03
N SER A 36 14.38 78.33 61.06
CA SER A 36 15.65 78.91 61.52
C SER A 36 16.90 78.11 61.14
N CYS A 37 16.77 76.85 60.71
CA CYS A 37 17.88 75.96 60.34
C CYS A 37 17.83 75.51 58.87
N GLU A 38 18.82 75.92 58.08
CA GLU A 38 18.91 75.62 56.64
C GLU A 38 19.21 74.14 56.34
N GLU A 39 19.99 73.48 57.20
CA GLU A 39 20.37 72.07 57.03
C GLU A 39 19.17 71.13 57.16
N CYS A 40 18.34 71.34 58.19
CA CYS A 40 17.12 70.56 58.41
C CYS A 40 16.09 70.78 57.29
N ARG A 41 16.04 71.99 56.70
CA ARG A 41 15.18 72.29 55.54
C ARG A 41 15.59 71.51 54.29
N LYS A 42 16.89 71.47 53.98
CA LYS A 42 17.42 70.71 52.83
C LYS A 42 17.19 69.20 52.96
N ILE A 43 17.15 68.68 54.19
CA ILE A 43 16.86 67.26 54.44
C ILE A 43 15.36 66.99 54.22
N LEU A 44 14.48 67.86 54.74
CA LEU A 44 13.03 67.76 54.51
C LEU A 44 12.70 67.82 53.01
N GLU A 45 13.33 68.73 52.26
CA GLU A 45 13.11 68.85 50.81
C GLU A 45 13.53 67.59 50.06
N ARG A 46 14.68 67.00 50.40
CA ARG A 46 15.12 65.71 49.82
C ARG A 46 14.20 64.54 50.16
N MET A 47 13.54 64.57 51.32
CA MET A 47 12.58 63.52 51.71
C MET A 47 11.19 63.72 51.06
N ARG A 48 10.80 64.97 50.78
CA ARG A 48 9.56 65.30 50.06
C ARG A 48 9.67 65.15 48.55
N GLU A 49 10.89 65.00 48.04
CA GLU A 49 11.14 64.69 46.64
C GLU A 49 10.55 63.30 46.33
N PRO A 50 9.53 63.19 45.46
CA PRO A 50 8.94 61.90 45.17
C PRO A 50 9.99 61.04 44.47
N GLN A 51 10.46 59.97 45.14
CA GLN A 51 11.17 58.90 44.45
C GLN A 51 10.16 58.19 43.53
N GLN A 52 9.95 58.76 42.34
CA GLN A 52 9.39 58.06 41.20
C GLN A 52 10.40 56.97 40.79
N MET A 53 10.45 55.87 41.53
CA MET A 53 10.72 54.60 40.87
C MET A 53 9.57 54.40 39.90
N ASP A 54 9.89 54.60 38.63
CA ASP A 54 8.96 54.66 37.51
C ASP A 54 8.24 53.30 37.37
N MET A 55 7.11 53.17 38.06
CA MET A 55 6.28 51.96 38.05
C MET A 55 5.82 51.58 36.63
N ASP A 56 5.77 52.57 35.72
CA ASP A 56 5.53 52.38 34.29
C ASP A 56 6.73 51.74 33.57
N VAL A 57 7.97 51.99 34.00
CA VAL A 57 9.18 51.34 33.45
C VAL A 57 9.25 49.90 33.90
N LEU A 58 9.00 49.61 35.18
CA LEU A 58 8.94 48.24 35.70
C LEU A 58 7.81 47.43 35.05
N GLN A 59 6.60 48.01 34.92
CA GLN A 59 5.50 47.34 34.20
C GLN A 59 5.78 47.16 32.70
N ARG A 60 6.41 48.14 32.03
CA ARG A 60 6.81 47.97 30.62
C ARG A 60 7.86 46.88 30.44
N GLU A 61 8.89 46.84 31.28
CA GLU A 61 9.92 45.81 31.22
C GLU A 61 9.34 44.42 31.53
N GLU A 62 8.43 44.30 32.49
CA GLU A 62 7.76 43.05 32.82
C GLU A 62 6.81 42.59 31.69
N ILE A 63 6.01 43.49 31.12
CA ILE A 63 5.13 43.20 29.97
C ILE A 63 5.97 42.83 28.73
N ASP A 64 7.10 43.49 28.49
CA ASP A 64 7.96 43.19 27.35
C ASP A 64 8.76 41.89 27.56
N PHE A 65 9.15 41.58 28.80
CA PHE A 65 9.73 40.27 29.16
C PHE A 65 8.72 39.13 28.96
N LEU A 66 7.47 39.32 29.37
CA LEU A 66 6.39 38.35 29.16
C LEU A 66 6.03 38.17 27.68
N LYS A 67 6.04 39.24 26.88
CA LYS A 67 5.85 39.16 25.42
C LYS A 67 7.02 38.49 24.72
N LYS A 68 8.26 38.77 25.13
CA LYS A 68 9.48 38.19 24.56
C LYS A 68 9.62 36.71 24.86
N THR A 69 9.25 36.26 26.06
CA THR A 69 9.23 34.84 26.44
C THR A 69 8.09 34.08 25.74
N LYS A 70 6.87 34.64 25.65
CA LYS A 70 5.76 34.04 24.87
C LYS A 70 6.09 33.90 23.39
N ARG A 71 6.70 34.92 22.74
CA ARG A 71 7.14 34.81 21.33
C ARG A 71 8.23 33.76 21.13
N ARG A 72 9.20 33.65 22.05
CA ARG A 72 10.23 32.60 22.01
C ARG A 72 9.63 31.21 22.18
N LEU A 73 8.64 31.05 23.08
CA LEU A 73 7.93 29.79 23.28
C LEU A 73 7.07 29.44 22.07
N HIS A 74 6.26 30.36 21.53
CA HIS A 74 5.47 30.12 20.31
C HIS A 74 6.35 29.82 19.10
N ARG A 75 7.51 30.47 18.95
CA ARG A 75 8.48 30.14 17.92
C ARG A 75 9.06 28.74 18.11
N ARG A 76 9.40 28.35 19.34
CA ARG A 76 9.86 26.98 19.64
C ARG A 76 8.78 25.94 19.37
N ILE A 77 7.53 26.19 19.80
CA ILE A 77 6.38 25.32 19.53
C ILE A 77 6.14 25.22 18.02
N GLY A 78 6.18 26.33 17.29
CA GLY A 78 6.03 26.36 15.83
C GLY A 78 7.14 25.57 15.12
N ILE A 79 8.40 25.71 15.54
CA ILE A 79 9.52 24.92 15.03
C ILE A 79 9.30 23.43 15.35
N SER A 80 8.87 23.08 16.57
CA SER A 80 8.60 21.69 16.94
C SER A 80 7.45 21.08 16.13
N ILE A 81 6.35 21.82 15.92
CA ILE A 81 5.22 21.37 15.09
C ILE A 81 5.67 21.20 13.64
N PHE A 82 6.42 22.17 13.10
CA PHE A 82 6.94 22.09 11.74
C PHE A 82 7.92 20.93 11.58
N ALA A 83 8.82 20.71 12.54
CA ALA A 83 9.74 19.58 12.54
C ALA A 83 8.99 18.24 12.62
N ALA A 84 7.94 18.15 13.44
CA ALA A 84 7.09 16.96 13.51
C ALA A 84 6.35 16.71 12.18
N LEU A 85 5.75 17.75 11.58
CA LEU A 85 5.09 17.63 10.27
C LEU A 85 6.08 17.27 9.17
N PHE A 86 7.27 17.87 9.16
CA PHE A 86 8.33 17.56 8.22
C PHE A 86 8.80 16.12 8.38
N PHE A 87 8.97 15.64 9.61
CA PHE A 87 9.35 14.25 9.88
C PHE A 87 8.29 13.28 9.36
N VAL A 88 7.01 13.54 9.65
CA VAL A 88 5.89 12.73 9.12
C VAL A 88 5.88 12.76 7.59
N ALA A 89 6.02 13.93 6.97
CA ALA A 89 6.10 14.07 5.52
C ALA A 89 7.30 13.32 4.93
N ALA A 90 8.47 13.35 5.59
CA ALA A 90 9.66 12.64 5.17
C ALA A 90 9.48 11.12 5.26
N VAL A 91 8.86 10.60 6.32
CA VAL A 91 8.54 9.17 6.44
C VAL A 91 7.56 8.74 5.35
N LEU A 92 6.50 9.52 5.09
CA LEU A 92 5.56 9.24 4.01
C LEU A 92 6.26 9.28 2.64
N PHE A 93 7.13 10.26 2.42
CA PHE A 93 7.91 10.38 1.20
C PHE A 93 8.81 9.16 0.99
N ILE A 94 9.56 8.74 2.01
CA ILE A 94 10.41 7.54 1.94
C ILE A 94 9.56 6.29 1.65
N LYS A 95 8.41 6.14 2.33
CA LYS A 95 7.52 4.99 2.12
C LYS A 95 7.02 4.91 0.68
N PHE A 96 6.50 6.01 0.13
CA PHE A 96 5.85 6.01 -1.18
C PHE A 96 6.80 6.14 -2.37
N TYR A 97 7.96 6.79 -2.19
CA TYR A 97 8.90 7.05 -3.29
C TYR A 97 10.17 6.19 -3.25
N CYS A 98 10.55 5.61 -2.10
CA CYS A 98 11.79 4.83 -1.97
C CYS A 98 11.53 3.33 -1.71
N ILE A 99 10.64 3.01 -0.77
CA ILE A 99 10.36 1.60 -0.41
C ILE A 99 9.30 1.02 -1.33
N GLY A 100 8.20 1.74 -1.58
CA GLY A 100 7.14 1.26 -2.45
C GLY A 100 6.44 0.00 -1.93
N SER A 101 5.74 -0.67 -2.83
CA SER A 101 5.05 -1.94 -2.58
C SER A 101 5.37 -2.95 -3.68
N GLU A 102 5.37 -4.22 -3.34
CA GLU A 102 5.43 -5.28 -4.34
C GLU A 102 4.14 -5.25 -5.17
N LEU A 103 4.31 -5.22 -6.49
CA LEU A 103 3.23 -5.27 -7.46
C LEU A 103 3.29 -6.59 -8.22
N TYR A 104 2.12 -7.22 -8.30
CA TYR A 104 1.89 -8.49 -8.97
C TYR A 104 0.65 -8.40 -9.86
N GLY A 105 0.51 -9.36 -10.77
CA GLY A 105 -0.70 -9.53 -11.58
C GLY A 105 -0.87 -8.47 -12.67
N GLU A 106 -2.13 -8.08 -12.93
CA GLU A 106 -2.55 -7.29 -14.09
C GLU A 106 -2.01 -5.86 -14.11
N SER A 107 -1.51 -5.33 -13.00
CA SER A 107 -1.01 -3.95 -12.94
C SER A 107 0.36 -3.76 -13.60
N VAL A 108 1.08 -4.86 -13.89
CA VAL A 108 2.41 -4.84 -14.49
C VAL A 108 2.49 -5.84 -15.63
N LYS A 109 2.76 -5.35 -16.83
CA LYS A 109 3.12 -6.18 -17.97
C LYS A 109 4.59 -6.57 -17.88
N CYS A 110 4.85 -7.86 -17.75
CA CYS A 110 6.21 -8.38 -17.64
C CYS A 110 6.49 -9.34 -18.80
N ARG A 111 7.62 -9.15 -19.48
CA ARG A 111 8.13 -10.01 -20.56
C ARG A 111 9.48 -10.58 -20.15
N ALA A 112 9.65 -11.87 -20.40
CA ALA A 112 10.88 -12.59 -20.14
C ALA A 112 11.42 -13.19 -21.44
N GLU A 113 12.72 -13.00 -21.68
CA GLU A 113 13.46 -13.63 -22.76
C GLU A 113 14.59 -14.47 -22.16
N VAL A 114 14.58 -15.77 -22.46
CA VAL A 114 15.56 -16.72 -21.95
C VAL A 114 16.49 -17.13 -23.10
N SER A 115 17.80 -17.04 -22.86
CA SER A 115 18.84 -17.49 -23.79
C SER A 115 19.90 -18.28 -23.01
N GLY A 116 19.76 -19.61 -23.00
CA GLY A 116 20.58 -20.47 -22.15
C GLY A 116 20.37 -20.16 -20.67
N LYS A 117 21.43 -19.76 -19.97
CA LYS A 117 21.38 -19.34 -18.56
C LYS A 117 21.05 -17.86 -18.36
N ARG A 118 20.97 -17.09 -19.44
CA ARG A 118 20.72 -15.65 -19.34
C ARG A 118 19.24 -15.35 -19.45
N LEU A 119 18.73 -14.62 -18.47
CA LEU A 119 17.39 -14.04 -18.46
C LEU A 119 17.48 -12.54 -18.74
N LYS A 120 16.63 -12.05 -19.64
CA LYS A 120 16.30 -10.63 -19.76
C LYS A 120 14.83 -10.45 -19.40
N VAL A 121 14.54 -9.44 -18.59
CA VAL A 121 13.18 -9.12 -18.16
C VAL A 121 12.90 -7.67 -18.43
N ASN A 122 11.76 -7.40 -19.06
CA ASN A 122 11.22 -6.07 -19.23
C ASN A 122 9.87 -5.99 -18.53
N ALA A 123 9.75 -5.07 -17.58
CA ALA A 123 8.51 -4.81 -16.84
C ALA A 123 8.01 -3.39 -17.14
N GLU A 124 6.70 -3.27 -17.30
CA GLU A 124 5.99 -2.02 -17.58
C GLU A 124 4.74 -1.94 -16.70
N VAL A 125 4.63 -0.91 -15.86
CA VAL A 125 3.39 -0.64 -15.11
C VAL A 125 2.34 -0.05 -16.04
N LEU A 126 1.10 -0.53 -15.94
CA LEU A 126 0.00 -0.01 -16.77
C LEU A 126 -0.58 1.31 -16.23
N ASN A 127 -0.39 1.57 -14.93
CA ASN A 127 -0.85 2.78 -14.28
C ASN A 127 0.25 3.87 -14.32
N SER A 128 -0.02 4.98 -15.01
CA SER A 128 0.91 6.10 -15.17
C SER A 128 1.26 6.83 -13.87
N SER A 129 0.49 6.63 -12.79
CA SER A 129 0.81 7.16 -11.45
C SER A 129 1.92 6.38 -10.73
N LEU A 130 2.38 5.25 -11.29
CA LEU A 130 3.41 4.39 -10.71
C LEU A 130 4.69 4.42 -11.54
N GLY A 131 5.80 4.10 -10.87
CA GLY A 131 7.10 3.84 -11.47
C GLY A 131 7.76 2.62 -10.83
N ILE A 132 8.63 1.94 -11.56
CA ILE A 132 9.30 0.73 -11.08
C ILE A 132 10.60 1.11 -10.37
N ALA A 133 10.63 0.96 -9.05
CA ALA A 133 11.82 1.19 -8.23
C ALA A 133 12.84 0.06 -8.41
N ARG A 134 12.39 -1.19 -8.41
CA ARG A 134 13.28 -2.36 -8.46
C ARG A 134 12.62 -3.56 -9.13
N LEU A 135 13.46 -4.35 -9.80
CA LEU A 135 13.15 -5.72 -10.18
C LEU A 135 14.06 -6.61 -9.35
N ASP A 136 13.48 -7.37 -8.43
CA ASP A 136 14.20 -8.35 -7.64
C ASP A 136 14.08 -9.71 -8.33
N ILE A 137 15.22 -10.39 -8.49
CA ILE A 137 15.30 -11.67 -9.17
C ILE A 137 15.89 -12.68 -8.19
N ARG A 138 15.20 -13.81 -8.02
CA ARG A 138 15.63 -14.90 -7.14
C ARG A 138 15.59 -16.21 -7.92
N GLU A 139 16.63 -17.00 -7.79
CA GLU A 139 16.69 -18.34 -8.39
C GLU A 139 16.61 -19.41 -7.30
N LYS A 140 15.87 -20.49 -7.58
CA LYS A 140 15.90 -21.72 -6.80
C LYS A 140 15.79 -22.93 -7.72
N GLY A 141 16.92 -23.60 -7.96
CA GLY A 141 16.96 -24.85 -8.73
C GLY A 141 16.44 -24.72 -10.17
N GLY A 142 16.88 -23.71 -10.91
CA GLY A 142 16.46 -23.45 -12.28
C GLY A 142 15.12 -22.71 -12.43
N VAL A 143 14.36 -22.52 -11.34
CA VAL A 143 13.18 -21.65 -11.34
C VAL A 143 13.61 -20.23 -10.94
N VAL A 144 13.40 -19.27 -11.84
CA VAL A 144 13.72 -17.86 -11.61
C VAL A 144 12.42 -17.08 -11.36
N THR A 145 12.30 -16.47 -10.19
CA THR A 145 11.17 -15.62 -9.80
C THR A 145 11.59 -14.17 -9.84
N VAL A 146 10.82 -13.38 -10.58
CA VAL A 146 10.94 -11.93 -10.66
C VAL A 146 9.82 -11.30 -9.83
N SER A 147 10.15 -10.33 -8.99
CA SER A 147 9.17 -9.44 -8.35
C SER A 147 9.46 -7.99 -8.71
N CYS A 148 8.39 -7.20 -8.80
CA CYS A 148 8.46 -5.78 -9.10
C CYS A 148 8.12 -4.98 -7.85
N GLN A 149 9.02 -4.10 -7.44
CA GLN A 149 8.75 -3.10 -6.42
C GLN A 149 8.43 -1.79 -7.12
N ALA A 150 7.20 -1.30 -6.97
CA ALA A 150 6.79 -0.02 -7.55
C ALA A 150 6.52 1.04 -6.49
N VAL A 151 6.74 2.26 -6.90
CA VAL A 151 6.64 3.51 -6.12
C VAL A 151 5.78 4.49 -6.91
N LEU A 152 5.44 5.63 -6.31
CA LEU A 152 4.81 6.71 -7.08
C LEU A 152 5.75 7.18 -8.20
N ALA A 153 5.15 7.45 -9.37
CA ALA A 153 5.87 7.95 -10.52
C ALA A 153 6.65 9.20 -10.14
N SER A 154 7.91 9.23 -10.55
CA SER A 154 8.84 10.34 -10.26
C SER A 154 9.87 10.44 -11.37
N PRO A 155 10.61 11.56 -11.49
CA PRO A 155 11.68 11.68 -12.49
C PRO A 155 12.74 10.57 -12.40
N PHE A 156 12.88 9.94 -11.23
CA PHE A 156 13.85 8.87 -10.96
C PHE A 156 13.29 7.46 -11.21
N HIS A 157 11.97 7.28 -11.12
CA HIS A 157 11.31 5.99 -11.25
C HIS A 157 10.28 6.06 -12.38
N LYS A 158 10.69 5.56 -13.56
CA LYS A 158 9.85 5.49 -14.76
C LYS A 158 8.92 4.28 -14.71
N GLY A 159 7.90 4.29 -15.56
CA GLY A 159 6.94 3.19 -15.67
C GLY A 159 7.51 1.89 -16.25
N THR A 160 8.68 1.95 -16.90
CA THR A 160 9.34 0.77 -17.49
C THR A 160 10.71 0.54 -16.86
N LYS A 161 11.07 -0.73 -16.65
CA LYS A 161 12.39 -1.14 -16.18
C LYS A 161 12.82 -2.44 -16.82
N GLU A 162 14.08 -2.50 -17.22
CA GLU A 162 14.73 -3.70 -17.74
C GLU A 162 15.75 -4.21 -16.73
N SER A 163 15.90 -5.54 -16.65
CA SER A 163 16.96 -6.19 -15.88
C SER A 163 17.47 -7.42 -16.64
N SER A 164 18.75 -7.74 -16.46
CA SER A 164 19.34 -8.98 -16.97
C SER A 164 19.99 -9.74 -15.82
N TYR A 165 19.83 -11.05 -15.83
CA TYR A 165 20.31 -11.96 -14.80
C TYR A 165 20.96 -13.18 -15.46
N GLU A 166 22.09 -13.62 -14.92
CA GLU A 166 22.77 -14.84 -15.32
C GLU A 166 22.49 -15.89 -14.22
N ALA A 167 21.79 -16.95 -14.58
CA ALA A 167 21.40 -18.01 -13.66
C ALA A 167 22.58 -18.94 -13.33
N GLU A 168 22.58 -19.49 -12.12
CA GLU A 168 23.54 -20.51 -11.69
C GLU A 168 23.26 -21.84 -12.42
N ASN A 169 21.99 -22.19 -12.53
CA ASN A 169 21.51 -23.40 -13.20
C ASN A 169 20.95 -23.10 -14.59
N GLU A 170 20.66 -24.16 -15.35
CA GLU A 170 19.81 -24.02 -16.53
C GLU A 170 18.42 -23.53 -16.11
N ILE A 171 17.90 -22.51 -16.79
CA ILE A 171 16.59 -21.95 -16.49
C ILE A 171 15.53 -22.90 -17.01
N THR A 172 14.74 -23.47 -16.11
CA THR A 172 13.63 -24.37 -16.43
C THR A 172 12.29 -23.64 -16.44
N GLN A 173 12.16 -22.58 -15.62
CA GLN A 173 10.94 -21.80 -15.51
C GLN A 173 11.23 -20.36 -15.08
N VAL A 174 10.46 -19.41 -15.61
CA VAL A 174 10.49 -18.00 -15.20
C VAL A 174 9.11 -17.57 -14.73
N ARG A 175 9.06 -16.94 -13.56
CA ARG A 175 7.84 -16.45 -12.93
C ARG A 175 7.90 -14.95 -12.67
N PHE A 176 6.74 -14.31 -12.67
CA PHE A 176 6.52 -12.97 -12.18
C PHE A 176 5.46 -12.99 -11.08
N GLY A 177 5.91 -12.88 -9.82
CA GLY A 177 5.11 -13.32 -8.68
C GLY A 177 4.74 -14.80 -8.83
N ASP A 178 3.44 -15.10 -8.79
CA ASP A 178 2.93 -16.47 -8.98
C ASP A 178 2.78 -16.86 -10.46
N ARG A 179 2.61 -15.87 -11.35
CA ARG A 179 2.37 -16.09 -12.79
C ARG A 179 3.61 -16.66 -13.47
N ILE A 180 3.42 -17.68 -14.28
CA ILE A 180 4.46 -18.29 -15.10
C ILE A 180 4.52 -17.51 -16.42
N LEU A 181 5.69 -16.95 -16.74
CA LEU A 181 5.93 -16.22 -18.00
C LEU A 181 6.56 -17.11 -19.06
N TRP A 182 7.36 -18.08 -18.62
CA TRP A 182 8.13 -18.97 -19.49
C TRP A 182 8.38 -20.30 -18.78
N ASP A 183 8.35 -21.39 -19.52
CA ASP A 183 8.57 -22.75 -19.01
C ASP A 183 9.15 -23.62 -20.14
N HIS A 184 10.27 -24.31 -19.90
CA HIS A 184 10.91 -25.27 -20.83
C HIS A 184 10.99 -24.82 -22.30
N GLY A 185 11.41 -23.58 -22.57
CA GLY A 185 11.55 -23.06 -23.94
C GLY A 185 10.33 -22.30 -24.47
N VAL A 186 9.21 -22.35 -23.76
CA VAL A 186 7.92 -21.85 -24.24
C VAL A 186 7.46 -20.65 -23.41
N GLY A 187 7.06 -19.56 -24.08
CA GLY A 187 6.39 -18.44 -23.43
C GLY A 187 4.96 -18.83 -23.05
N ILE A 188 4.55 -18.51 -21.81
CA ILE A 188 3.27 -18.94 -21.26
C ILE A 188 2.29 -17.77 -21.22
N GLN A 189 1.10 -17.99 -21.79
CA GLN A 189 0.03 -17.00 -21.76
C GLN A 189 -0.58 -16.85 -20.35
N ALA A 190 -1.18 -15.68 -20.06
CA ALA A 190 -1.73 -15.36 -18.74
C ALA A 190 -2.74 -16.41 -18.27
N ASN A 191 -3.76 -16.63 -19.09
CA ASN A 191 -4.80 -17.64 -18.92
C ASN A 191 -4.23 -19.05 -18.70
N VAL A 192 -3.25 -19.49 -19.49
CA VAL A 192 -2.65 -20.82 -19.35
C VAL A 192 -1.89 -20.95 -18.03
N SER A 193 -1.18 -19.90 -17.61
CA SER A 193 -0.56 -19.86 -16.28
C SER A 193 -1.62 -20.00 -15.18
N GLU A 194 -2.74 -19.29 -15.26
CA GLU A 194 -3.82 -19.37 -14.27
C GLU A 194 -4.45 -20.78 -14.21
N ILE A 195 -4.73 -21.37 -15.37
CA ILE A 195 -5.25 -22.73 -15.48
C ILE A 195 -4.26 -23.73 -14.87
N PHE A 196 -2.96 -23.59 -15.17
CA PHE A 196 -1.93 -24.47 -14.63
C PHE A 196 -1.82 -24.35 -13.11
N LEU A 197 -1.92 -23.14 -12.56
CA LEU A 197 -1.89 -22.90 -11.11
C LEU A 197 -3.17 -23.38 -10.41
N ALA A 198 -4.29 -23.52 -11.14
CA ALA A 198 -5.54 -24.06 -10.63
C ALA A 198 -5.60 -25.60 -10.65
N LYS A 199 -4.51 -26.30 -11.01
CA LYS A 199 -4.41 -27.77 -11.01
C LYS A 199 -4.65 -28.35 -9.61
N HIS A 200 -5.32 -29.51 -9.56
CA HIS A 200 -5.52 -30.27 -8.32
C HIS A 200 -5.70 -31.77 -8.61
N ASP A 201 -5.56 -32.62 -7.60
CA ASP A 201 -5.51 -34.07 -7.82
C ASP A 201 -6.89 -34.76 -7.78
N TYR A 202 -7.85 -34.19 -7.05
CA TYR A 202 -9.13 -34.85 -6.75
C TYR A 202 -10.34 -34.00 -7.17
N VAL A 203 -11.21 -34.53 -8.05
CA VAL A 203 -12.44 -33.86 -8.53
C VAL A 203 -13.52 -33.69 -7.44
N GLY A 204 -13.48 -34.46 -6.35
CA GLY A 204 -14.44 -34.28 -5.27
C GLY A 204 -14.29 -32.96 -4.50
N GLU A 205 -13.19 -32.22 -4.72
CA GLU A 205 -12.94 -30.92 -4.12
C GLU A 205 -13.66 -29.80 -4.90
N MET A 206 -14.95 -29.58 -4.63
CA MET A 206 -15.73 -28.56 -5.34
C MET A 206 -15.11 -27.14 -5.29
N PRO A 207 -14.49 -26.66 -4.20
CA PRO A 207 -13.78 -25.38 -4.21
C PRO A 207 -12.58 -25.35 -5.17
N ALA A 208 -11.92 -26.49 -5.41
CA ALA A 208 -10.83 -26.60 -6.37
C ALA A 208 -11.36 -26.62 -7.81
N ASN A 209 -12.42 -27.41 -8.07
CA ASN A 209 -13.14 -27.40 -9.35
C ASN A 209 -13.57 -25.98 -9.75
N GLY A 210 -14.11 -25.21 -8.79
CA GLY A 210 -14.51 -23.83 -9.01
C GLY A 210 -13.36 -22.88 -9.34
N ARG A 211 -12.12 -23.17 -8.92
CA ARG A 211 -10.94 -22.42 -9.38
C ARG A 211 -10.58 -22.80 -10.81
N SER A 212 -10.61 -24.09 -11.14
CA SER A 212 -10.30 -24.59 -12.50
C SER A 212 -11.29 -24.07 -13.54
N SER A 213 -12.60 -24.12 -13.25
CA SER A 213 -13.62 -23.61 -14.19
C SER A 213 -13.59 -22.08 -14.35
N ARG A 214 -13.24 -21.35 -13.28
CA ARG A 214 -13.02 -19.90 -13.34
C ARG A 214 -11.80 -19.55 -14.18
N ALA A 215 -10.67 -20.22 -13.97
CA ALA A 215 -9.46 -20.00 -14.76
C ALA A 215 -9.67 -20.30 -16.25
N LEU A 216 -10.58 -21.22 -16.58
CA LEU A 216 -10.97 -21.53 -17.96
C LEU A 216 -12.03 -20.58 -18.55
N GLY A 217 -12.63 -19.70 -17.74
CA GLY A 217 -13.71 -18.81 -18.19
C GLY A 217 -14.95 -19.56 -18.68
N ILE A 218 -15.25 -20.74 -18.11
CA ILE A 218 -16.34 -21.61 -18.62
C ILE A 218 -17.69 -20.89 -18.57
N ALA A 219 -17.99 -20.20 -17.46
CA ALA A 219 -19.25 -19.49 -17.29
C ALA A 219 -19.40 -18.29 -18.24
N ASP A 220 -18.30 -17.64 -18.60
CA ASP A 220 -18.29 -16.48 -19.51
C ASP A 220 -18.71 -16.86 -20.94
N VAL A 221 -18.58 -18.14 -21.27
CA VAL A 221 -18.82 -18.68 -22.61
C VAL A 221 -20.04 -19.60 -22.67
N LEU A 222 -20.21 -20.48 -21.69
CA LEU A 222 -21.29 -21.47 -21.65
C LEU A 222 -22.52 -21.01 -20.86
N GLY A 223 -22.44 -19.88 -20.15
CA GLY A 223 -23.48 -19.42 -19.24
C GLY A 223 -23.45 -20.13 -17.89
N ASN A 224 -24.53 -19.97 -17.11
CA ASN A 224 -24.65 -20.59 -15.80
C ASN A 224 -24.86 -22.10 -15.92
N TYR A 225 -24.34 -22.85 -14.94
CA TYR A 225 -24.50 -24.29 -14.89
C TYR A 225 -24.48 -24.83 -13.47
N LYS A 226 -25.11 -25.99 -13.29
CA LYS A 226 -25.06 -26.78 -12.05
C LYS A 226 -24.03 -27.90 -12.19
N ASN A 227 -23.43 -28.27 -11.06
CA ASN A 227 -22.39 -29.29 -10.99
C ASN A 227 -22.96 -30.58 -10.41
N GLU A 228 -22.69 -31.71 -11.06
CA GLU A 228 -22.91 -33.05 -10.55
C GLU A 228 -21.59 -33.84 -10.64
N LEU A 229 -21.24 -34.58 -9.58
CA LEU A 229 -19.99 -35.33 -9.52
C LEU A 229 -20.27 -36.83 -9.37
N GLN A 230 -19.57 -37.65 -10.15
CA GLN A 230 -19.45 -39.08 -9.91
C GLN A 230 -18.12 -39.36 -9.20
N THR A 231 -18.20 -39.66 -7.90
CA THR A 231 -17.03 -39.97 -7.05
C THR A 231 -17.17 -41.30 -6.30
N VAL A 232 -18.21 -42.08 -6.61
CA VAL A 232 -18.48 -43.36 -5.94
C VAL A 232 -17.51 -44.43 -6.43
N ASN A 233 -17.38 -44.58 -7.75
CA ASN A 233 -16.49 -45.54 -8.40
C ASN A 233 -15.83 -44.92 -9.62
N GLU A 234 -14.70 -45.48 -10.04
CA GLU A 234 -14.05 -45.09 -11.29
C GLU A 234 -14.88 -45.55 -12.52
N PRO A 235 -14.84 -44.78 -13.63
CA PRO A 235 -14.14 -43.50 -13.78
C PRO A 235 -14.86 -42.36 -13.04
N TYR A 236 -14.08 -41.49 -12.38
CA TYR A 236 -14.64 -40.30 -11.76
C TYR A 236 -15.04 -39.26 -12.81
N GLY A 237 -16.13 -38.56 -12.55
CA GLY A 237 -16.77 -37.70 -13.54
C GLY A 237 -17.20 -36.36 -12.99
N TRP A 238 -17.14 -35.35 -13.85
CA TRP A 238 -17.73 -34.04 -13.61
C TRP A 238 -18.75 -33.74 -14.69
N LYS A 239 -20.03 -33.67 -14.30
CA LYS A 239 -21.13 -33.27 -15.15
C LYS A 239 -21.51 -31.81 -14.90
N MET A 240 -21.66 -31.05 -15.98
CA MET A 240 -22.10 -29.65 -16.00
C MET A 240 -23.46 -29.57 -16.69
N ASN A 241 -24.50 -29.21 -15.94
CA ASN A 241 -25.85 -29.02 -16.46
C ASN A 241 -26.05 -27.55 -16.80
N LEU A 242 -25.97 -27.19 -18.07
CA LEU A 242 -26.14 -25.80 -18.54
C LEU A 242 -27.59 -25.35 -18.37
N GLU A 243 -27.77 -24.15 -17.82
CA GLU A 243 -29.09 -23.57 -17.58
C GLU A 243 -29.66 -22.91 -18.85
N ASP A 244 -28.80 -22.33 -19.67
CA ASP A 244 -29.19 -21.63 -20.89
C ASP A 244 -29.29 -22.57 -22.10
N ALA A 245 -30.29 -22.33 -22.95
CA ALA A 245 -30.46 -23.09 -24.18
C ALA A 245 -29.41 -22.71 -25.23
N VAL A 246 -28.83 -23.71 -25.89
CA VAL A 246 -27.91 -23.52 -27.00
C VAL A 246 -28.71 -23.43 -28.30
N SER A 247 -28.48 -22.36 -29.09
CA SER A 247 -29.15 -22.21 -30.38
C SER A 247 -28.69 -23.29 -31.37
N ALA A 248 -29.61 -23.82 -32.19
CA ALA A 248 -29.28 -24.84 -33.18
C ALA A 248 -28.16 -24.38 -34.15
N LYS A 249 -28.15 -23.08 -34.47
CA LYS A 249 -27.13 -22.46 -35.34
C LYS A 249 -25.73 -22.49 -34.73
N ASN A 250 -25.60 -22.25 -33.42
CA ASN A 250 -24.30 -22.14 -32.75
C ASN A 250 -23.86 -23.45 -32.09
N ARG A 251 -24.64 -24.52 -32.25
CA ARG A 251 -24.44 -25.79 -31.56
C ARG A 251 -23.04 -26.38 -31.78
N ALA A 252 -22.58 -26.43 -33.03
CA ALA A 252 -21.28 -27.01 -33.37
C ALA A 252 -20.12 -26.26 -32.70
N ASP A 253 -20.14 -24.93 -32.76
CA ASP A 253 -19.14 -24.08 -32.11
C ASP A 253 -19.17 -24.23 -30.58
N MET A 254 -20.36 -24.36 -30.00
CA MET A 254 -20.53 -24.56 -28.57
C MET A 254 -20.00 -25.94 -28.11
N GLU A 255 -20.34 -27.01 -28.82
CA GLU A 255 -19.84 -28.35 -28.53
C GLU A 255 -18.32 -28.42 -28.70
N GLN A 256 -17.76 -27.73 -29.69
CA GLN A 256 -16.31 -27.64 -29.85
C GLN A 256 -15.64 -26.94 -28.65
N ARG A 257 -16.23 -25.85 -28.14
CA ARG A 257 -15.75 -25.16 -26.92
C ARG A 257 -15.84 -26.06 -25.68
N MET A 258 -16.95 -26.76 -25.51
CA MET A 258 -17.13 -27.74 -24.43
C MET A 258 -16.03 -28.82 -24.48
N LYS A 259 -15.70 -29.34 -25.66
CA LYS A 259 -14.59 -30.29 -25.83
C LYS A 259 -13.26 -29.69 -25.44
N SER A 260 -12.95 -28.47 -25.89
CA SER A 260 -11.71 -27.77 -25.53
C SER A 260 -11.57 -27.61 -24.01
N TYR A 261 -12.63 -27.23 -23.30
CA TYR A 261 -12.61 -27.15 -21.85
C TYR A 261 -12.41 -28.52 -21.19
N ALA A 262 -13.12 -29.55 -21.66
CA ALA A 262 -12.99 -30.90 -21.14
C ALA A 262 -11.56 -31.44 -21.28
N TYR A 263 -10.90 -31.21 -22.41
CA TYR A 263 -9.51 -31.63 -22.61
C TYR A 263 -8.57 -31.02 -21.56
N ILE A 264 -8.74 -29.74 -21.26
CA ILE A 264 -7.92 -29.08 -20.25
C ILE A 264 -8.23 -29.58 -18.84
N LEU A 265 -9.51 -29.70 -18.48
CA LEU A 265 -9.92 -30.25 -17.17
C LEU A 265 -9.39 -31.67 -16.98
N LEU A 266 -9.46 -32.51 -18.01
CA LEU A 266 -8.91 -33.86 -17.97
C LEU A 266 -7.38 -33.86 -17.85
N ALA A 267 -6.68 -32.87 -18.41
CA ALA A 267 -5.23 -32.74 -18.24
C ALA A 267 -4.82 -32.24 -16.85
N THR A 268 -5.64 -31.38 -16.21
CA THR A 268 -5.27 -30.65 -14.98
C THR A 268 -5.94 -31.18 -13.70
N ILE A 269 -6.91 -32.08 -13.79
CA ILE A 269 -7.53 -32.70 -12.60
C ILE A 269 -7.09 -34.16 -12.51
N GLY A 270 -6.28 -34.49 -11.51
CA GLY A 270 -5.52 -35.75 -11.42
C GLY A 270 -6.36 -37.01 -11.69
N ASN A 271 -7.42 -37.21 -10.91
CA ASN A 271 -8.28 -38.40 -10.94
C ASN A 271 -9.48 -38.30 -11.91
N LEU A 272 -9.65 -37.19 -12.62
CA LEU A 272 -10.82 -37.01 -13.48
C LEU A 272 -10.76 -37.93 -14.71
N GLY A 273 -11.82 -38.72 -14.89
CA GLY A 273 -11.95 -39.72 -15.95
C GLY A 273 -12.81 -39.28 -17.14
N TYR A 274 -13.79 -38.41 -16.90
CA TYR A 274 -14.60 -37.80 -17.96
C TYR A 274 -15.22 -36.47 -17.52
N VAL A 275 -15.56 -35.65 -18.52
CA VAL A 275 -16.41 -34.46 -18.35
C VAL A 275 -17.66 -34.66 -19.20
N GLU A 276 -18.82 -34.38 -18.62
CA GLU A 276 -20.10 -34.44 -19.31
C GLU A 276 -20.79 -33.08 -19.27
N TYR A 277 -21.40 -32.70 -20.39
CA TYR A 277 -22.24 -31.51 -20.50
C TYR A 277 -23.65 -31.96 -20.83
N GLU A 278 -24.60 -31.48 -20.05
CA GLU A 278 -26.03 -31.59 -20.34
C GLU A 278 -26.56 -30.20 -20.68
N TYR A 279 -27.22 -30.08 -21.83
CA TYR A 279 -27.71 -28.80 -22.34
C TYR A 279 -28.98 -29.01 -23.19
N SER A 280 -29.65 -27.93 -23.56
CA SER A 280 -30.85 -28.01 -24.40
C SER A 280 -30.66 -27.31 -25.74
N VAL A 281 -31.26 -27.87 -26.79
CA VAL A 281 -31.34 -27.29 -28.13
C VAL A 281 -32.78 -27.41 -28.61
N GLU A 282 -33.44 -26.29 -28.90
CA GLU A 282 -34.87 -26.26 -29.31
C GLU A 282 -35.77 -27.06 -28.36
N ASN A 283 -35.60 -26.85 -27.04
CA ASN A 283 -36.30 -27.55 -25.94
C ASN A 283 -36.06 -29.07 -25.88
N LYS A 284 -35.05 -29.60 -26.59
CA LYS A 284 -34.65 -31.01 -26.50
C LYS A 284 -33.32 -31.12 -25.75
N GLN A 285 -33.29 -31.97 -24.74
CA GLN A 285 -32.10 -32.25 -23.96
C GLN A 285 -31.06 -33.00 -24.82
N LYS A 286 -29.79 -32.65 -24.63
CA LYS A 286 -28.62 -33.19 -25.30
C LYS A 286 -27.50 -33.37 -24.29
N ASN A 287 -26.70 -34.41 -24.51
CA ASN A 287 -25.53 -34.71 -23.72
C ASN A 287 -24.30 -34.76 -24.62
N LEU A 288 -23.19 -34.24 -24.12
CA LEU A 288 -21.86 -34.33 -24.71
C LEU A 288 -20.89 -34.82 -23.64
N THR A 289 -20.29 -35.97 -23.85
CA THR A 289 -19.33 -36.56 -22.90
C THR A 289 -17.97 -36.68 -23.55
N VAL A 290 -16.93 -36.23 -22.85
CA VAL A 290 -15.53 -36.35 -23.27
C VAL A 290 -14.81 -37.21 -22.25
N THR A 291 -14.27 -38.34 -22.70
CA THR A 291 -13.54 -39.29 -21.85
C THR A 291 -12.03 -39.07 -21.92
N LEU A 292 -11.28 -39.64 -20.96
CA LEU A 292 -9.82 -39.70 -21.03
C LEU A 292 -9.30 -40.27 -22.35
N GLU A 293 -9.98 -41.28 -22.90
CA GLU A 293 -9.57 -41.92 -24.15
C GLU A 293 -9.73 -40.96 -25.34
N GLU A 294 -10.87 -40.26 -25.45
CA GLU A 294 -11.08 -39.25 -26.49
C GLU A 294 -10.06 -38.12 -26.36
N ALA A 295 -9.84 -37.61 -25.14
CA ALA A 295 -8.90 -36.53 -24.89
C ALA A 295 -7.44 -36.93 -25.18
N THR A 296 -7.04 -38.15 -24.84
CA THR A 296 -5.71 -38.70 -25.16
C THR A 296 -5.51 -38.83 -26.67
N ARG A 297 -6.53 -39.32 -27.39
CA ARG A 297 -6.50 -39.39 -28.86
C ARG A 297 -6.38 -38.00 -29.47
N PHE A 298 -7.12 -37.02 -28.95
CA PHE A 298 -7.03 -35.63 -29.39
C PHE A 298 -5.64 -35.05 -29.15
N ALA A 299 -5.08 -35.23 -27.94
CA ALA A 299 -3.75 -34.74 -27.59
C ALA A 299 -2.64 -35.38 -28.44
N GLY A 300 -2.81 -36.65 -28.83
CA GLY A 300 -1.78 -37.45 -29.51
C GLY A 300 -0.73 -38.03 -28.55
N GLN A 301 -0.97 -37.89 -27.25
CA GLN A 301 -0.22 -38.43 -26.12
C GLN A 301 -1.17 -38.54 -24.93
N ASP A 302 -0.75 -39.19 -23.85
CA ASP A 302 -1.52 -39.22 -22.59
C ASP A 302 -1.94 -37.80 -22.18
N ILE A 303 -3.25 -37.57 -22.05
CA ILE A 303 -3.79 -36.25 -21.71
C ILE A 303 -3.28 -35.76 -20.34
N LYS A 304 -3.00 -36.66 -19.39
CA LYS A 304 -2.42 -36.29 -18.09
C LYS A 304 -0.97 -35.80 -18.23
N ALA A 305 -0.24 -36.29 -19.23
CA ALA A 305 1.11 -35.80 -19.52
C ALA A 305 1.10 -34.35 -20.00
N CYS A 306 0.05 -33.92 -20.71
CA CYS A 306 -0.11 -32.53 -21.13
C CYS A 306 -0.25 -31.55 -19.96
N GLY A 307 -0.67 -32.00 -18.77
CA GLY A 307 -0.78 -31.16 -17.58
C GLY A 307 0.42 -31.20 -16.63
N LYS A 308 1.56 -31.81 -17.01
CA LYS A 308 2.74 -31.94 -16.12
C LYS A 308 3.55 -30.64 -16.01
N THR A 309 3.68 -29.90 -17.09
CA THR A 309 4.40 -28.62 -17.15
C THR A 309 3.53 -27.55 -17.79
N ALA A 310 3.82 -26.27 -17.52
CA ALA A 310 3.07 -25.17 -18.12
C ALA A 310 3.28 -25.13 -19.64
N ALA A 311 4.48 -25.48 -20.12
CA ALA A 311 4.78 -25.59 -21.55
C ALA A 311 3.90 -26.62 -22.27
N GLN A 312 3.74 -27.81 -21.67
CA GLN A 312 2.90 -28.85 -22.24
C GLN A 312 1.42 -28.45 -22.24
N LEU A 313 0.98 -27.75 -21.20
CA LEU A 313 -0.40 -27.27 -21.12
C LEU A 313 -0.66 -26.14 -22.14
N GLN A 314 0.32 -25.25 -22.36
CA GLN A 314 0.28 -24.22 -23.39
C GLN A 314 0.09 -24.84 -24.77
N ALA A 315 0.86 -25.88 -25.10
CA ALA A 315 0.71 -26.61 -26.37
C ALA A 315 -0.67 -27.28 -26.52
N LEU A 316 -1.22 -27.84 -25.43
CA LEU A 316 -2.58 -28.40 -25.45
C LEU A 316 -3.64 -27.31 -25.64
N ALA A 317 -3.50 -26.17 -24.96
CA ALA A 317 -4.43 -25.05 -25.06
C ALA A 317 -4.44 -24.44 -26.48
N GLU A 318 -3.27 -24.33 -27.11
CA GLU A 318 -3.14 -23.93 -28.52
C GLU A 318 -3.85 -24.90 -29.45
N LYS A 319 -3.59 -26.20 -29.29
CA LYS A 319 -4.23 -27.25 -30.10
C LYS A 319 -5.75 -27.28 -29.90
N ALA A 320 -6.23 -27.02 -28.68
CA ALA A 320 -7.63 -26.92 -28.35
C ALA A 320 -8.29 -25.60 -28.79
N GLY A 321 -7.55 -24.66 -29.37
CA GLY A 321 -8.06 -23.38 -29.85
C GLY A 321 -8.46 -22.41 -28.74
N LEU A 322 -7.99 -22.59 -27.50
CA LEU A 322 -8.37 -21.72 -26.37
C LEU A 322 -7.73 -20.32 -26.45
N ASN A 323 -6.61 -20.18 -27.16
CA ASN A 323 -5.90 -18.92 -27.29
C ASN A 323 -6.60 -17.91 -28.20
N GLU A 324 -7.48 -18.35 -29.12
CA GLU A 324 -8.24 -17.46 -30.00
C GLU A 324 -9.41 -16.76 -29.27
N TYR A 325 -9.86 -17.31 -28.14
CA TYR A 325 -11.07 -16.85 -27.44
C TYR A 325 -10.77 -16.08 -26.16
N LEU A 326 -9.58 -16.24 -25.59
CA LEU A 326 -9.17 -15.64 -24.31
C LEU A 326 -8.36 -14.32 -24.48
N GLN A 327 -8.05 -13.92 -25.71
CA GLN A 327 -7.40 -12.63 -26.04
C GLN A 327 -8.23 -11.38 -25.72
N LYS A 328 -9.46 -11.50 -25.19
CA LYS A 328 -10.30 -10.35 -24.83
C LYS A 328 -9.96 -9.72 -23.48
N ILE A 329 -8.94 -10.20 -22.76
CA ILE A 329 -8.58 -9.74 -21.41
C ILE A 329 -7.07 -9.44 -21.29
N ASP A 330 -6.39 -9.12 -22.40
CA ASP A 330 -5.02 -8.55 -22.40
C ASP A 330 -5.01 -7.10 -22.89
#